data_AF-A0AA43ZBS6-F1
#
_entry.id   AF-A0AA43ZBS6-F1
#
_cell.length_a   1.000
_cell.length_b   1.000
_cell.length_c   1.000
_cell.angle_alpha   90.00
_cell.angle_beta   90.00
_cell.angle_gamma   90.00
#
_symmetry.space_group_name_H-M   'P 1'
#
loop_
_entity.id
_entity.type
_entity.pdbx_description
1 polymer ?
#
loop_
_entity_poly.entity_id
_entity_poly.type
_entity_poly.pdbx_seq_one_letter_code
_entity_poly.pdbx_strand_id
1 'polypeptide(L)'
;MSVIIVSPLARIGEMAVRHGCLDMLSLMAVGHTFHRPGVIAAGRHLTLGLNDITFTGNEKLIAPAEEHVDGIVAFARGWQRETPLLVHCWMGVSRSPAAAAIAALAIAPDQDDDALADRLRAASPFATPNARLIAIGDAMLGRNGRLITAMKRIGRGRDADGNTPFVFDPFPEPVVPSAIVVPADAG
;
A
#
# COMPACT_ATOMS: atom_id res chain seq x y z
N MET A 1 10.33 -11.83 7.54
CA MET A 1 10.24 -10.87 6.42
C MET A 1 8.93 -10.12 6.57
N SER A 2 8.97 -8.80 6.63
CA SER A 2 7.86 -7.98 7.11
C SER A 2 7.02 -7.53 5.93
N VAL A 3 5.79 -8.01 5.86
CA VAL A 3 4.87 -7.78 4.74
C VAL A 3 3.79 -6.76 5.09
N ILE A 4 3.17 -6.20 4.07
CA ILE A 4 1.95 -5.40 4.21
C ILE A 4 0.75 -6.29 3.86
N ILE A 5 -0.21 -6.38 4.76
CA ILE A 5 -1.48 -7.05 4.49
C ILE A 5 -2.48 -6.01 4.02
N VAL A 6 -2.98 -6.13 2.80
CA VAL A 6 -4.01 -5.24 2.27
C VAL A 6 -5.37 -5.92 2.37
N SER A 7 -6.33 -5.26 3.00
CA SER A 7 -7.63 -5.87 3.31
C SER A 7 -8.83 -4.99 2.94
N PRO A 8 -9.97 -5.58 2.56
CA PRO A 8 -11.26 -4.93 2.69
C PRO A 8 -11.66 -4.81 4.17
N LEU A 9 -12.59 -3.90 4.47
CA LEU A 9 -13.08 -3.67 5.83
C LEU A 9 -13.64 -4.94 6.46
N ALA A 10 -14.38 -5.73 5.68
CA ALA A 10 -15.04 -6.96 6.15
C ALA A 10 -14.07 -8.04 6.68
N ARG A 11 -12.77 -7.93 6.37
CA ARG A 11 -11.76 -8.95 6.69
C ARG A 11 -10.70 -8.48 7.68
N ILE A 12 -10.76 -7.25 8.19
CA ILE A 12 -9.66 -6.70 9.02
C ILE A 12 -9.40 -7.52 10.29
N GLY A 13 -10.43 -8.05 10.94
CA GLY A 13 -10.27 -8.87 12.14
C GLY A 13 -9.60 -10.20 11.84
N GLU A 14 -10.06 -10.87 10.78
CA GLU A 14 -9.49 -12.13 10.30
C GLU A 14 -8.02 -11.95 9.90
N MET A 15 -7.73 -10.91 9.11
CA MET A 15 -6.39 -10.65 8.60
C MET A 15 -5.42 -10.23 9.70
N ALA A 16 -5.85 -9.41 10.66
CA ALA A 16 -5.03 -9.03 11.79
C ALA A 16 -4.58 -10.24 12.62
N VAL A 17 -5.51 -11.14 12.94
CA VAL A 17 -5.19 -12.34 13.74
C VAL A 17 -4.38 -13.34 12.93
N ARG A 18 -4.80 -13.64 11.70
CA ARG A 18 -4.15 -14.65 10.83
C ARG A 18 -2.68 -14.34 10.57
N HIS A 19 -2.36 -13.06 10.36
CA HIS A 19 -1.00 -12.63 10.03
C HIS A 19 -0.23 -12.04 11.22
N GLY A 20 -0.85 -11.96 12.40
CA GLY A 20 -0.22 -11.37 13.59
C GLY A 20 0.06 -9.87 13.44
N CYS A 21 -0.81 -9.12 12.75
CA CYS A 21 -0.63 -7.68 12.57
C CYS A 21 -0.86 -6.94 13.89
N LEU A 22 0.10 -6.11 14.30
CA LEU A 22 -0.01 -5.24 15.47
C LEU A 22 -0.12 -3.75 15.11
N ASP A 23 0.15 -3.39 13.86
CA ASP A 23 -0.01 -2.04 13.31
C ASP A 23 -1.12 -2.01 12.27
N MET A 24 -1.91 -0.94 12.26
CA MET A 24 -2.98 -0.76 11.28
C MET A 24 -3.04 0.66 10.73
N LEU A 25 -3.26 0.76 9.43
CA LEU A 25 -3.56 1.98 8.70
C LEU A 25 -4.92 1.86 8.03
N SER A 26 -5.86 2.72 8.41
CA SER A 26 -7.24 2.73 7.91
C SER A 26 -7.51 3.93 7.03
N LEU A 27 -8.00 3.72 5.81
CA LEU A 27 -8.44 4.78 4.90
C LEU A 27 -9.95 4.70 4.71
N MET A 28 -10.70 5.49 5.49
CA MET A 28 -12.16 5.42 5.59
C MET A 28 -12.78 6.79 5.40
N ALA A 29 -13.98 6.87 4.85
CA ALA A 29 -14.70 8.15 4.79
C ALA A 29 -15.09 8.59 6.21
N VAL A 30 -15.09 9.90 6.46
CA VAL A 30 -15.45 10.46 7.76
C VAL A 30 -16.87 10.05 8.16
N GLY A 31 -17.06 9.71 9.43
CA GLY A 31 -18.35 9.26 9.97
C GLY A 31 -18.61 7.75 9.85
N HIS A 32 -17.76 6.99 9.15
CA HIS A 32 -17.85 5.54 9.14
C HIS A 32 -17.16 4.93 10.37
N THR A 33 -17.94 4.33 11.25
CA THR A 33 -17.45 3.58 12.40
C THR A 33 -17.20 2.12 12.04
N PHE A 34 -16.12 1.55 12.55
CA PHE A 34 -15.84 0.11 12.50
C PHE A 34 -15.10 -0.32 13.76
N HIS A 35 -15.11 -1.61 14.05
CA HIS A 35 -14.41 -2.14 15.21
C HIS A 35 -12.95 -2.44 14.87
N ARG A 36 -12.02 -1.75 15.55
CA ARG A 36 -10.59 -2.09 15.52
C ARG A 36 -10.41 -3.53 16.04
N PRO A 37 -9.62 -4.39 15.36
CA PRO A 37 -9.28 -5.70 15.89
C PRO A 37 -8.62 -5.59 17.26
N GLY A 38 -9.03 -6.44 18.22
CA GLY A 38 -8.56 -6.36 19.61
C GLY A 38 -7.06 -6.51 19.78
N VAL A 39 -6.39 -7.18 18.84
CA VAL A 39 -4.93 -7.41 18.83
C VAL A 39 -4.11 -6.16 18.48
N ILE A 40 -4.73 -5.13 17.88
CA ILE A 40 -4.04 -3.92 17.41
C ILE A 40 -4.21 -2.84 18.46
N ALA A 41 -3.16 -2.41 19.16
CA ALA A 41 -3.28 -1.35 20.17
C ALA A 41 -3.72 -0.01 19.54
N ALA A 42 -4.47 0.82 20.29
CA ALA A 42 -4.93 2.13 19.78
C ALA A 42 -3.78 3.05 19.34
N GLY A 43 -2.65 3.04 20.06
CA GLY A 43 -1.45 3.80 19.70
C GLY A 43 -0.69 3.25 18.48
N ARG A 44 -1.09 2.09 17.95
CA ARG A 44 -0.53 1.46 16.74
C ARG A 44 -1.51 1.47 15.58
N HIS A 45 -2.53 2.32 15.66
CA HIS A 45 -3.58 2.44 14.65
C HIS A 45 -3.70 3.89 14.20
N LEU A 46 -3.43 4.14 12.92
CA LEU A 46 -3.74 5.41 12.28
C LEU A 46 -5.01 5.30 11.44
N THR A 47 -5.95 6.23 11.64
CA THR A 47 -7.14 6.37 10.80
C THR A 47 -7.09 7.69 10.03
N LEU A 48 -7.20 7.58 8.71
CA LEU A 48 -7.23 8.70 7.78
C LEU A 48 -8.62 8.82 7.16
N GLY A 49 -9.21 10.00 7.31
CA GLY A 49 -10.58 10.32 6.91
C GLY A 49 -10.70 10.82 5.47
N LEU A 50 -10.81 9.92 4.48
CA LEU A 50 -10.93 10.30 3.07
C LEU A 50 -11.86 9.39 2.26
N ASN A 51 -12.52 9.99 1.26
CA ASN A 51 -13.34 9.34 0.26
C ASN A 51 -12.50 8.82 -0.92
N ASP A 52 -13.02 7.82 -1.62
CA ASP A 52 -12.35 7.22 -2.79
C ASP A 52 -12.61 8.02 -4.07
N ILE A 53 -12.13 9.26 -4.10
CA ILE A 53 -12.34 10.18 -5.22
C ILE A 53 -11.00 10.72 -5.70
N THR A 54 -10.96 11.08 -6.99
CA THR A 54 -9.75 11.63 -7.63
C THR A 54 -9.80 13.15 -7.78
N PHE A 55 -10.98 13.75 -7.63
CA PHE A 55 -11.20 15.20 -7.67
C PHE A 55 -12.21 15.62 -6.59
N THR A 56 -12.07 16.85 -6.11
CA THR A 56 -13.02 17.51 -5.21
C THR A 56 -14.20 18.02 -6.04
N GLY A 57 -15.38 17.43 -5.86
CA GLY A 57 -16.61 17.86 -6.55
C GLY A 57 -17.64 18.53 -5.64
N ASN A 58 -17.73 18.10 -4.37
CA ASN A 58 -18.81 18.46 -3.46
C ASN A 58 -18.25 18.69 -2.04
N GLU A 59 -18.74 19.71 -1.32
CA GLU A 59 -18.31 20.07 0.05
C GLU A 59 -18.47 18.94 1.09
N LYS A 60 -19.23 17.89 0.76
CA LYS A 60 -19.50 16.75 1.65
C LYS A 60 -18.48 15.59 1.54
N LEU A 61 -17.64 15.57 0.51
CA LEU A 61 -16.67 14.49 0.29
C LEU A 61 -15.25 15.01 0.47
N ILE A 62 -14.45 14.29 1.25
CA ILE A 62 -13.05 14.63 1.51
C ILE A 62 -12.18 13.87 0.51
N ALA A 63 -11.55 14.57 -0.41
CA ALA A 63 -10.58 13.96 -1.31
C ALA A 63 -9.26 13.67 -0.59
N PRO A 64 -8.46 12.70 -1.08
CA PRO A 64 -7.06 12.58 -0.70
C PRO A 64 -6.33 13.93 -0.79
N ALA A 65 -5.49 14.23 0.19
CA ALA A 65 -4.76 15.49 0.33
C ALA A 65 -3.37 15.22 0.91
N GLU A 66 -2.50 16.23 0.91
CA GLU A 66 -1.11 16.11 1.36
C GLU A 66 -1.03 15.60 2.81
N GLU A 67 -1.88 16.10 3.70
CA GLU A 67 -1.91 15.68 5.11
C GLU A 67 -2.18 14.16 5.27
N HIS A 68 -2.99 13.59 4.38
CA HIS A 68 -3.26 12.15 4.38
C HIS A 68 -2.01 11.35 3.99
N VAL A 69 -1.32 11.78 2.94
CA VAL A 69 -0.12 11.08 2.45
C VAL A 69 1.05 11.28 3.41
N ASP A 70 1.19 12.45 4.02
CA ASP A 70 2.12 12.69 5.12
C ASP A 70 1.88 11.69 6.26
N GLY A 71 0.62 11.52 6.67
CA GLY A 71 0.23 10.52 7.66
C GLY A 71 0.62 9.09 7.26
N ILE A 72 0.43 8.69 6.00
CA ILE A 72 0.86 7.38 5.49
C ILE A 72 2.38 7.23 5.60
N VAL A 73 3.13 8.23 5.13
CA VAL A 73 4.60 8.21 5.09
C VAL A 73 5.18 8.19 6.51
N ALA A 74 4.69 9.06 7.40
CA ALA A 74 5.11 9.13 8.79
C ALA A 74 4.83 7.82 9.52
N PHE A 75 3.64 7.25 9.34
CA PHE A 75 3.27 5.97 9.95
C PHE A 75 4.14 4.82 9.43
N ALA A 76 4.38 4.75 8.13
CA ALA A 76 5.23 3.74 7.52
C ALA A 76 6.69 3.84 8.00
N ARG A 77 7.24 5.06 8.14
CA ARG A 77 8.59 5.27 8.68
C ARG A 77 8.70 4.91 10.16
N GLY A 78 7.64 5.08 10.95
CA GLY A 78 7.57 4.69 12.36
C GLY A 78 7.31 3.20 12.59
N TRP A 79 6.90 2.46 11.56
CA TRP A 79 6.63 1.03 11.64
C TRP A 79 7.93 0.25 11.87
N GLN A 80 7.98 -0.46 13.01
CA GLN A 80 9.17 -1.22 13.42
C GLN A 80 9.43 -2.46 12.56
N ARG A 81 8.43 -2.91 11.78
CA ARG A 81 8.54 -4.06 10.89
C ARG A 81 8.86 -5.37 11.61
N GLU A 82 8.59 -5.50 12.91
CA GLU A 82 8.68 -6.79 13.62
C GLU A 82 7.48 -7.70 13.31
N THR A 83 6.32 -7.07 13.04
CA THR A 83 5.07 -7.73 12.66
C THR A 83 4.52 -7.12 11.37
N PRO A 84 3.69 -7.85 10.58
CA PRO A 84 3.06 -7.29 9.40
C PRO A 84 2.22 -6.04 9.68
N LEU A 85 2.18 -5.13 8.71
CA LEU A 85 1.34 -3.93 8.73
C LEU A 85 0.01 -4.22 8.03
N LEU A 86 -1.12 -4.00 8.71
CA LEU A 86 -2.45 -4.10 8.08
C LEU A 86 -2.86 -2.74 7.49
N VAL A 87 -3.08 -2.68 6.18
CA VAL A 87 -3.61 -1.49 5.49
C VAL A 87 -4.98 -1.82 4.91
N HIS A 88 -6.00 -1.03 5.23
CA HIS A 88 -7.35 -1.32 4.74
C HIS A 88 -8.12 -0.07 4.30
N CYS A 89 -9.10 -0.32 3.45
CA CYS A 89 -10.17 0.63 3.13
C CYS A 89 -11.49 -0.14 3.09
N TRP A 90 -12.48 0.31 2.31
CA TRP A 90 -13.75 -0.42 2.18
C TRP A 90 -13.58 -1.77 1.47
N MET A 91 -13.08 -1.75 0.22
CA MET A 91 -13.00 -2.95 -0.64
C MET A 91 -11.59 -3.56 -0.78
N GLY A 92 -10.54 -2.88 -0.29
CA GLY A 92 -9.17 -3.35 -0.52
C GLY A 92 -8.64 -3.11 -1.94
N VAL A 93 -9.30 -2.26 -2.74
CA VAL A 93 -9.04 -2.14 -4.20
C VAL A 93 -8.33 -0.84 -4.61
N SER A 94 -8.67 0.30 -4.02
CA SER A 94 -8.20 1.61 -4.50
C SER A 94 -7.34 2.37 -3.49
N ARG A 95 -7.94 2.87 -2.40
CA ARG A 95 -7.21 3.61 -1.35
C ARG A 95 -6.12 2.80 -0.66
N SER A 96 -6.41 1.57 -0.22
CA SER A 96 -5.43 0.78 0.53
C SER A 96 -4.28 0.23 -0.32
N PRO A 97 -4.46 -0.19 -1.60
CA PRO A 97 -3.31 -0.49 -2.46
C PRO A 97 -2.44 0.74 -2.75
N ALA A 98 -3.03 1.92 -2.94
CA ALA A 98 -2.25 3.16 -3.09
C ALA A 98 -1.43 3.47 -1.82
N ALA A 99 -2.07 3.38 -0.64
CA ALA A 99 -1.38 3.58 0.63
C ALA A 99 -0.27 2.54 0.87
N ALA A 100 -0.48 1.29 0.49
CA ALA A 100 0.52 0.24 0.60
C ALA A 100 1.75 0.51 -0.29
N ALA A 101 1.55 0.98 -1.53
CA ALA A 101 2.63 1.37 -2.42
C ALA A 101 3.43 2.58 -1.88
N ILE A 102 2.73 3.60 -1.36
CA ILE A 102 3.36 4.77 -0.73
C ILE A 102 4.15 4.33 0.51
N ALA A 103 3.58 3.47 1.36
CA ALA A 103 4.26 2.94 2.55
C ALA A 103 5.51 2.14 2.17
N ALA A 104 5.47 1.32 1.12
CA ALA A 104 6.62 0.59 0.61
C ALA A 104 7.76 1.54 0.19
N LEU A 105 7.45 2.59 -0.58
CA LEU A 105 8.45 3.59 -0.97
C LEU A 105 8.97 4.39 0.24
N ALA A 106 8.14 4.63 1.25
CA ALA A 106 8.58 5.34 2.45
C ALA A 106 9.63 4.55 3.26
N ILE A 107 9.58 3.22 3.23
CA ILE A 107 10.50 2.34 3.97
C ILE A 107 11.65 1.76 3.13
N ALA A 108 11.51 1.78 1.81
CA ALA A 108 12.53 1.37 0.85
C ALA A 108 12.53 2.38 -0.32
N PRO A 109 13.13 3.57 -0.12
CA PRO A 109 13.03 4.70 -1.06
C PRO A 109 13.77 4.48 -2.38
N ASP A 110 14.79 3.62 -2.40
CA ASP A 110 15.64 3.42 -3.57
C ASP A 110 15.09 2.37 -4.55
N GLN A 111 13.97 1.72 -4.21
CA GLN A 111 13.38 0.70 -5.09
C GLN A 111 12.81 1.32 -6.37
N ASP A 112 12.77 0.52 -7.43
CA ASP A 112 12.20 0.88 -8.72
C ASP A 112 10.66 0.92 -8.68
N ASP A 113 10.05 1.97 -9.26
CA ASP A 113 8.59 2.16 -9.24
C ASP A 113 7.86 1.15 -10.12
N ASP A 114 8.44 0.75 -11.26
CA ASP A 114 7.82 -0.22 -12.16
C ASP A 114 7.80 -1.60 -11.52
N ALA A 115 8.91 -2.02 -10.93
CA ALA A 115 8.98 -3.27 -10.18
C ALA A 115 8.02 -3.28 -8.98
N LEU A 116 7.86 -2.14 -8.29
CA LEU A 116 6.88 -1.99 -7.20
C LEU A 116 5.44 -2.16 -7.71
N ALA A 117 5.10 -1.50 -8.82
CA ALA A 117 3.77 -1.61 -9.43
C ALA A 117 3.49 -3.04 -9.92
N ASP A 118 4.48 -3.72 -10.48
CA ASP A 118 4.36 -5.12 -10.91
C ASP A 118 4.13 -6.05 -9.72
N ARG A 119 4.88 -5.88 -8.61
CA ARG A 119 4.63 -6.64 -7.36
C ARG A 119 3.22 -6.40 -6.84
N LEU A 120 2.74 -5.16 -6.87
CA LEU A 120 1.39 -4.84 -6.41
C LEU A 120 0.32 -5.52 -7.28
N ARG A 121 0.49 -5.51 -8.61
CA ARG A 121 -0.40 -6.18 -9.56
C ARG A 121 -0.36 -7.70 -9.43
N ALA A 122 0.83 -8.27 -9.20
CA ALA A 122 1.00 -9.70 -8.98
C ALA A 122 0.33 -10.15 -7.66
N ALA A 123 0.45 -9.34 -6.60
CA ALA A 123 -0.19 -9.58 -5.31
C ALA A 123 -1.72 -9.46 -5.40
N SER A 124 -2.25 -8.59 -6.27
CA SER A 124 -3.69 -8.46 -6.48
C SER A 124 -4.05 -8.07 -7.92
N PRO A 125 -4.72 -8.98 -8.67
CA PRO A 125 -5.21 -8.66 -10.02
C PRO A 125 -6.32 -7.59 -10.01
N PHE A 126 -6.88 -7.29 -8.83
CA PHE A 126 -7.98 -6.35 -8.64
C PHE A 126 -7.50 -4.93 -8.31
N ALA A 127 -6.27 -4.78 -7.82
CA ALA A 127 -5.75 -3.49 -7.36
C ALA A 127 -5.90 -2.42 -8.45
N THR A 128 -6.53 -1.30 -8.09
CA THR A 128 -6.68 -0.12 -8.95
C THR A 128 -6.35 1.10 -8.08
N PRO A 129 -5.06 1.35 -7.81
CA PRO A 129 -4.64 2.34 -6.83
C PRO A 129 -5.26 3.73 -7.08
N ASN A 130 -5.71 4.39 -6.01
CA ASN A 130 -6.29 5.72 -6.09
C ASN A 130 -5.27 6.71 -6.70
N ALA A 131 -5.55 7.20 -7.90
CA ALA A 131 -4.60 8.02 -8.66
C ALA A 131 -4.23 9.34 -7.96
N ARG A 132 -5.11 9.89 -7.11
CA ARG A 132 -4.82 11.13 -6.37
C ARG A 132 -3.84 10.89 -5.22
N LEU A 133 -4.03 9.81 -4.45
CA LEU A 133 -3.02 9.39 -3.46
C LEU A 133 -1.67 9.14 -4.13
N ILE A 134 -1.66 8.45 -5.28
CA ILE A 134 -0.45 8.18 -6.04
C ILE A 134 0.23 9.48 -6.49
N ALA A 135 -0.51 10.44 -7.02
CA ALA A 135 0.06 11.71 -7.48
C ALA A 135 0.70 12.52 -6.33
N ILE A 136 0.03 12.57 -5.18
CA ILE A 136 0.55 13.25 -3.98
C ILE A 136 1.78 12.50 -3.45
N GLY A 137 1.71 11.17 -3.35
CA GLY A 137 2.82 10.32 -2.91
C GLY A 137 4.06 10.43 -3.80
N ASP A 138 3.86 10.49 -5.12
CA ASP A 138 4.94 10.70 -6.09
C ASP A 138 5.70 12.00 -5.81
N ALA A 139 4.97 13.10 -5.63
CA ALA A 139 5.55 14.41 -5.32
C ALA A 139 6.25 14.42 -3.95
N MET A 140 5.58 13.96 -2.89
CA MET A 140 6.11 13.97 -1.52
C MET A 140 7.34 13.08 -1.33
N LEU A 141 7.45 11.99 -2.11
CA LEU A 141 8.58 11.07 -2.04
C LEU A 141 9.65 11.35 -3.11
N GLY A 142 9.54 12.46 -3.85
CA GLY A 142 10.53 12.86 -4.85
C GLY A 142 10.67 11.87 -6.01
N ARG A 143 9.58 11.22 -6.42
CA ARG A 143 9.59 10.20 -7.48
C ARG A 143 9.65 10.78 -8.88
N ASN A 144 9.39 12.08 -9.04
CA ASN A 144 9.48 12.82 -10.30
C ASN A 144 8.61 12.23 -11.43
N GLY A 145 7.38 11.82 -11.10
CA GLY A 145 6.40 11.23 -12.01
C GLY A 145 6.58 9.73 -12.28
N ARG A 146 7.63 9.10 -11.75
CA ARG A 146 7.90 7.67 -11.97
C ARG A 146 6.83 6.77 -11.36
N LEU A 147 6.37 7.09 -10.15
CA LEU A 147 5.31 6.32 -9.49
C LEU A 147 3.98 6.47 -10.24
N ILE A 148 3.65 7.68 -10.67
CA ILE A 148 2.46 7.93 -11.50
C ILE A 148 2.52 7.11 -12.79
N THR A 149 3.68 7.07 -13.44
CA THR A 149 3.89 6.34 -14.71
C THR A 149 3.73 4.85 -14.51
N ALA A 150 4.36 4.28 -13.48
CA ALA A 150 4.27 2.87 -13.14
C ALA A 150 2.83 2.43 -12.81
N MET A 151 2.10 3.24 -12.02
CA MET A 151 0.72 2.92 -11.66
C MET A 151 -0.24 3.04 -12.86
N LYS A 152 0.01 3.97 -13.79
CA LYS A 152 -0.73 4.04 -15.06
C LYS A 152 -0.44 2.83 -15.94
N ARG A 153 0.80 2.36 -15.99
CA ARG A 153 1.21 1.20 -16.79
C ARG A 153 0.47 -0.08 -16.38
N ILE A 154 0.35 -0.35 -15.07
CA ILE A 154 -0.41 -1.52 -14.59
C ILE A 154 -1.94 -1.37 -14.73
N GLY A 155 -2.41 -0.15 -15.03
CA GLY A 155 -3.79 0.16 -15.40
C GLY A 155 -4.86 -0.19 -14.36
N ARG A 156 -6.11 -0.21 -14.82
CA ARG A 156 -7.26 -0.69 -14.04
C ARG A 156 -7.15 -2.20 -13.83
N GLY A 157 -7.35 -2.66 -12.59
CA GLY A 157 -7.44 -4.07 -12.26
C GLY A 157 -8.70 -4.74 -12.81
N ARG A 158 -8.79 -6.06 -12.63
CA ARG A 158 -10.01 -6.84 -12.92
C ARG A 158 -11.14 -6.41 -11.98
N ASP A 159 -12.36 -6.74 -12.35
CA ASP A 159 -13.53 -6.50 -11.49
C ASP A 159 -13.41 -7.30 -10.20
N ALA A 160 -13.74 -6.65 -9.09
CA ALA A 160 -13.59 -7.18 -7.74
C ALA A 160 -14.95 -7.26 -7.06
N ASP A 161 -15.18 -8.33 -6.31
CA ASP A 161 -16.32 -8.45 -5.38
C ASP A 161 -16.14 -7.62 -4.10
N GLY A 162 -14.93 -7.06 -3.90
CA GLY A 162 -14.55 -6.24 -2.76
C GLY A 162 -14.26 -7.02 -1.47
N ASN A 163 -14.02 -8.33 -1.55
CA ASN A 163 -13.84 -9.19 -0.39
C ASN A 163 -12.53 -10.01 -0.38
N THR A 164 -11.59 -9.67 -1.27
CA THR A 164 -10.32 -10.41 -1.41
C THR A 164 -9.14 -9.63 -0.81
N PRO A 165 -8.67 -9.98 0.40
CA PRO A 165 -7.42 -9.45 0.94
C PRO A 165 -6.21 -10.06 0.22
N PHE A 166 -5.05 -9.42 0.33
CA PHE A 166 -3.80 -9.93 -0.22
C PHE A 166 -2.59 -9.57 0.63
N VAL A 167 -1.52 -10.35 0.46
CA VAL A 167 -0.20 -10.09 1.05
C VAL A 167 0.63 -9.35 0.02
N PHE A 168 1.25 -8.25 0.43
CA PHE A 168 2.09 -7.41 -0.41
C PHE A 168 3.49 -7.32 0.19
N ASP A 169 4.51 -7.69 -0.59
CA ASP A 169 5.90 -7.51 -0.20
C ASP A 169 6.35 -6.08 -0.52
N PRO A 170 6.71 -5.27 0.50
CA PRO A 170 7.10 -3.89 0.28
C PRO A 170 8.56 -3.73 -0.18
N PHE A 171 9.33 -4.82 -0.25
CA PHE A 171 10.74 -4.80 -0.62
C PHE A 171 10.97 -5.37 -2.02
N PRO A 172 12.00 -4.90 -2.75
CA PRO A 172 12.44 -5.58 -3.96
C PRO A 172 12.95 -6.98 -3.62
N GLU A 173 12.81 -7.92 -4.56
CA GLU A 173 13.48 -9.21 -4.43
C GLU A 173 14.99 -9.00 -4.27
N PRO A 174 15.69 -9.83 -3.46
CA PRO A 174 17.13 -9.77 -3.39
C PRO A 174 17.70 -9.98 -4.79
N VAL A 175 18.50 -9.02 -5.27
CA VAL A 175 19.28 -9.22 -6.49
C VAL A 175 20.29 -10.32 -6.19
N VAL A 176 20.02 -11.54 -6.64
CA VAL A 176 21.03 -12.59 -6.69
C VAL A 176 22.03 -12.21 -7.79
N PRO A 177 23.31 -11.96 -7.47
CA PRO A 177 24.30 -11.69 -8.51
C PRO A 177 24.34 -12.90 -9.44
N SER A 178 24.15 -12.66 -10.75
CA SER A 178 24.36 -13.70 -11.75
C SER A 178 25.78 -14.24 -11.59
N ALA A 179 25.92 -15.55 -11.40
CA ALA A 179 27.22 -16.18 -11.28
C ALA A 179 28.04 -15.82 -12.52
N ILE A 180 29.22 -15.22 -12.29
CA ILE A 180 30.21 -14.97 -13.33
C ILE A 180 30.53 -16.33 -13.94
N VAL A 181 30.06 -16.56 -15.17
CA VAL A 181 30.52 -17.69 -15.98
C VAL A 181 31.93 -17.34 -16.40
N VAL A 182 32.92 -17.82 -15.64
CA VAL A 182 34.32 -17.80 -16.06
C VAL A 182 34.42 -18.76 -17.25
N PRO A 183 34.77 -18.30 -18.46
CA PRO A 183 34.99 -19.22 -19.57
C PRO A 183 36.14 -20.15 -19.17
N ALA A 184 35.93 -21.46 -19.34
CA ALA A 184 37.01 -22.42 -19.18
C ALA A 184 38.05 -22.14 -20.27
N ASP A 185 39.21 -21.66 -19.84
CA ASP A 185 40.37 -21.52 -20.71
C ASP A 185 40.67 -22.86 -21.37
N ALA A 186 40.64 -22.88 -22.71
CA ALA A 186 41.06 -24.00 -23.52
C ALA A 186 42.60 -24.10 -23.44
N GLY A 187 43.08 -25.00 -22.59
CA GLY A 187 44.46 -25.51 -22.60
C GLY A 187 44.62 -26.69 -23.55
#